data_AF-A0A1B7XRR8-F1
#
_entry.id   AF-A0A1B7XRR8-F1
#
_cell.length_a   1.000
_cell.length_b   1.000
_cell.length_c   1.000
_cell.angle_alpha   90.00
_cell.angle_beta   90.00
_cell.angle_gamma   90.00
#
_symmetry.space_group_name_H-M   'P 1'
#
loop_
_entity.id
_entity.type
_entity.pdbx_description
1 polymer ?
#
loop_
_entity_poly.entity_id
_entity_poly.type
_entity_poly.pdbx_seq_one_letter_code
_entity_poly.pdbx_strand_id
1 'polypeptide(L)'
;MPSWYNTLVGGQFRSHPCVNDTLCSDAQIARYPPGGNIRPDIITIQNRDHPSTADLPESHNRIDEWYAYKTNPVHDPYYTVLASLEETYIDELTPPEPEHMAPLHPISWYSIYKDVARAFYTGMGHTNDSYYEEYFIKHVTGGLEWVTGA
;
A
#
# COMPACT_ATOMS: atom_id res chain seq x y z
N MET A 1 -9.64 9.54 15.40
CA MET A 1 -10.62 8.89 14.51
C MET A 1 -11.55 8.02 15.34
N PRO A 2 -12.79 7.74 14.89
CA PRO A 2 -13.67 6.80 15.57
C PRO A 2 -13.05 5.40 15.63
N SER A 3 -13.27 4.68 16.74
CA SER A 3 -12.68 3.35 16.96
C SER A 3 -13.09 2.31 15.92
N TRP A 4 -14.27 2.45 15.31
CA TRP A 4 -14.75 1.51 14.29
C TRP A 4 -13.90 1.51 13.02
N TYR A 5 -13.24 2.63 12.68
CA TYR A 5 -12.41 2.70 11.47
C TYR A 5 -11.17 1.81 11.59
N ASN A 6 -10.64 1.69 12.80
CA ASN A 6 -9.46 0.88 13.13
C ASN A 6 -9.68 -0.61 12.93
N THR A 7 -10.91 -1.07 12.73
CA THR A 7 -11.21 -2.48 12.47
C THR A 7 -11.97 -2.69 11.16
N LEU A 8 -12.32 -1.61 10.44
CA LEU A 8 -12.93 -1.69 9.11
C LEU A 8 -11.86 -1.68 8.02
N VAL A 9 -11.14 -0.57 7.83
CA VAL A 9 -10.20 -0.43 6.70
C VAL A 9 -8.75 -0.41 7.16
N GLY A 10 -8.43 0.18 8.31
CA GLY A 10 -7.05 0.21 8.83
C GLY A 10 -6.06 1.12 8.08
N GLY A 11 -6.42 1.63 6.89
CA GLY A 11 -5.58 2.48 6.02
C GLY A 11 -5.48 3.94 6.46
N GLN A 12 -5.16 4.18 7.74
CA GLN A 12 -5.01 5.53 8.26
C GLN A 12 -3.70 6.14 7.78
N PHE A 13 -3.78 7.01 6.77
CA PHE A 13 -2.62 7.74 6.26
C PHE A 13 -1.82 8.43 7.38
N ARG A 14 -0.50 8.26 7.33
CA ARG A 14 0.47 8.95 8.19
C ARG A 14 1.39 9.86 7.38
N SER A 15 2.07 9.30 6.39
CA SER A 15 3.08 9.99 5.60
C SER A 15 3.25 9.32 4.24
N HIS A 16 3.92 10.03 3.34
CA HIS A 16 4.38 9.58 2.04
C HIS A 16 5.63 10.38 1.68
N PRO A 17 6.44 9.93 0.72
CA PRO A 17 7.63 10.66 0.29
C PRO A 17 7.34 12.11 -0.12
N CYS A 18 8.36 12.98 -0.05
CA CYS A 18 8.24 14.39 -0.40
C CYS A 18 7.55 14.62 -1.75
N VAL A 19 6.54 15.51 -1.78
CA VAL A 19 5.62 15.72 -2.92
C VAL A 19 6.35 15.99 -4.24
N ASN A 20 7.41 16.79 -4.20
CA ASN A 20 8.22 17.10 -5.37
C ASN A 20 9.64 17.42 -4.92
N ASP A 21 10.57 17.40 -5.89
CA ASP A 21 12.00 17.57 -5.64
C ASP A 21 12.33 18.90 -4.95
N THR A 22 11.52 19.96 -5.11
CA THR A 22 11.74 21.25 -4.44
C THR A 22 11.38 21.25 -2.95
N LEU A 23 10.56 20.29 -2.53
CA LEU A 23 10.16 20.09 -1.14
C LEU A 23 10.94 18.96 -0.45
N CYS A 24 11.73 18.20 -1.22
CA CYS A 24 12.65 17.21 -0.68
C CYS A 24 13.85 17.91 -0.03
N SER A 25 14.32 17.40 1.10
CA SER A 25 15.60 17.80 1.69
C SER A 25 16.78 17.30 0.83
N ASP A 26 17.94 17.93 0.97
CA ASP A 26 19.16 17.52 0.26
C ASP A 26 19.50 16.03 0.46
N ALA A 27 19.23 15.51 1.67
CA ALA A 27 19.42 14.10 1.99
C ALA A 27 18.47 13.18 1.20
N GLN A 28 17.21 13.59 1.03
CA GLN A 28 16.22 12.86 0.24
C GLN A 28 16.59 12.91 -1.26
N ILE A 29 16.98 14.08 -1.79
CA ILE A 29 17.40 14.25 -3.19
C ILE A 29 18.63 13.39 -3.51
N ALA A 30 19.59 13.29 -2.59
CA ALA A 30 20.78 12.48 -2.78
C ALA A 30 20.52 10.96 -2.81
N ARG A 31 19.40 10.51 -2.20
CA ARG A 31 19.10 9.10 -1.96
C ARG A 31 18.04 8.54 -2.91
N TYR A 32 17.10 9.37 -3.33
CA TYR A 32 15.92 8.95 -4.06
C TYR A 32 15.97 9.42 -5.52
N PRO A 33 15.40 8.64 -6.47
CA PRO A 33 15.29 9.09 -7.85
C PRO A 33 14.46 10.38 -7.92
N PRO A 34 14.76 11.28 -8.89
CA PRO A 34 13.94 12.46 -9.12
C PRO A 34 12.52 12.04 -9.51
N GLY A 35 11.52 12.82 -9.10
CA GLY A 35 10.11 12.47 -9.31
C GLY A 35 9.21 12.72 -8.10
N GLY A 36 9.75 13.30 -7.02
CA GLY A 36 8.97 13.61 -5.83
C GLY A 36 8.41 12.37 -5.13
N ASN A 37 7.09 12.36 -4.99
CA ASN A 37 6.32 11.34 -4.29
C ASN A 37 6.05 10.09 -5.15
N ILE A 38 6.20 10.19 -6.47
CA ILE A 38 6.03 9.06 -7.39
C ILE A 38 7.36 8.35 -7.58
N ARG A 39 7.46 7.10 -7.13
CA ARG A 39 8.72 6.34 -7.13
C ARG A 39 8.52 4.89 -7.53
N PRO A 40 9.51 4.27 -8.20
CA PRO A 40 9.52 2.82 -8.38
C PRO A 40 9.71 2.12 -7.03
N ASP A 41 9.01 1.03 -6.80
CA ASP A 41 9.33 0.08 -5.74
C ASP A 41 8.91 -1.33 -6.16
N ILE A 42 9.31 -2.33 -5.38
CA ILE A 42 8.94 -3.71 -5.58
C ILE A 42 7.72 -4.02 -4.71
N ILE A 43 6.67 -4.53 -5.36
CA ILE A 43 5.49 -5.09 -4.71
C ILE A 43 5.69 -6.60 -4.60
N THR A 44 5.58 -7.13 -3.38
CA THR A 44 5.65 -8.57 -3.11
C THR A 44 4.28 -9.07 -2.64
N ILE A 45 3.75 -10.11 -3.29
CA ILE A 45 2.46 -10.71 -2.98
C ILE A 45 2.60 -11.68 -1.80
N GLN A 46 1.86 -11.41 -0.73
CA GLN A 46 1.92 -12.16 0.53
C GLN A 46 0.89 -13.30 0.58
N ASN A 47 -0.19 -13.18 -0.18
CA ASN A 47 -1.26 -14.17 -0.25
C ASN A 47 -1.82 -14.25 -1.67
N ARG A 48 -1.78 -15.43 -2.30
CA ARG A 48 -2.28 -15.67 -3.67
C ARG A 48 -3.63 -16.37 -3.72
N ASP A 49 -4.25 -16.66 -2.59
CA ASP A 49 -5.57 -17.29 -2.52
C ASP A 49 -6.70 -16.25 -2.68
N HIS A 50 -6.39 -14.97 -2.50
CA HIS A 50 -7.36 -13.88 -2.64
C HIS A 50 -7.53 -13.47 -4.12
N PRO A 51 -8.75 -13.24 -4.62
CA PRO A 51 -8.98 -12.92 -6.04
C PRO A 51 -8.22 -11.68 -6.55
N SER A 52 -7.99 -10.68 -5.69
CA SER A 52 -7.20 -9.49 -6.06
C SER A 52 -5.71 -9.77 -6.32
N THR A 53 -5.19 -10.93 -5.93
CA THR A 53 -3.75 -11.24 -5.99
C THR A 53 -3.43 -12.59 -6.63
N ALA A 54 -4.44 -13.40 -6.94
CA ALA A 54 -4.27 -14.76 -7.49
C ALA A 54 -3.46 -14.78 -8.79
N ASP A 55 -3.75 -13.86 -9.72
CA ASP A 55 -3.14 -13.80 -11.04
C ASP A 55 -1.99 -12.78 -11.15
N LEU A 56 -1.54 -12.22 -10.03
CA LEU A 56 -0.42 -11.29 -10.02
C LEU A 56 0.92 -12.05 -9.95
N PRO A 57 2.00 -11.50 -10.55
CA PRO A 57 3.35 -11.99 -10.32
C PRO A 57 3.68 -11.94 -8.81
N GLU A 58 4.42 -12.94 -8.33
CA GLU A 58 4.84 -13.02 -6.92
C GLU A 58 5.55 -11.75 -6.45
N SER A 59 6.37 -11.17 -7.32
CA SER A 59 7.02 -9.89 -7.11
C SER A 59 7.11 -9.13 -8.43
N HIS A 60 6.85 -7.82 -8.40
CA HIS A 60 6.94 -6.97 -9.59
C HIS A 60 7.27 -5.52 -9.24
N ASN A 61 7.93 -4.82 -10.15
CA ASN A 61 8.16 -3.39 -10.02
C ASN A 61 6.88 -2.62 -10.35
N ARG A 62 6.62 -1.57 -9.57
CA ARG A 62 5.53 -0.62 -9.80
C ARG A 62 6.01 0.79 -9.53
N ILE A 63 5.51 1.78 -10.26
CA ILE A 63 5.79 3.19 -10.04
C ILE A 63 4.52 3.86 -9.52
N ASP A 64 4.56 4.35 -8.29
CA ASP A 64 3.38 4.90 -7.62
C ASP A 64 3.74 5.87 -6.48
N GLU A 65 2.73 6.44 -5.83
CA GLU A 65 2.90 7.10 -4.53
C GLU A 65 2.78 6.08 -3.39
N TRP A 66 3.79 6.02 -2.52
CA TRP A 66 3.82 5.05 -1.43
C TRP A 66 3.45 5.65 -0.08
N TYR A 67 2.57 4.98 0.65
CA TYR A 67 1.99 5.48 1.90
C TYR A 67 2.43 4.68 3.11
N ALA A 68 2.82 5.38 4.16
CA ALA A 68 2.93 4.84 5.50
C ALA A 68 1.64 5.10 6.30
N TYR A 69 1.32 4.19 7.22
CA TYR A 69 0.08 4.23 7.99
C TYR A 69 0.34 4.48 9.49
N LYS A 70 -0.66 5.03 10.18
CA LYS A 70 -0.56 5.32 11.63
C LYS A 70 -0.45 4.06 12.48
N THR A 71 -1.01 2.95 11.99
CA THR A 71 -0.93 1.61 12.57
C THR A 71 -0.51 0.66 11.46
N ASN A 72 0.38 -0.29 11.73
CA ASN A 72 0.74 -1.31 10.76
C ASN A 72 -0.28 -2.47 10.81
N PRO A 73 -1.06 -2.72 9.72
CA PRO A 73 -2.02 -3.82 9.64
C PRO A 73 -1.45 -5.20 10.02
N VAL A 74 -0.16 -5.42 9.85
CA VAL A 74 0.51 -6.70 10.20
C VAL A 74 0.40 -7.04 11.69
N HIS A 75 0.29 -6.03 12.56
CA HIS A 75 0.21 -6.24 14.01
C HIS A 75 -1.21 -6.49 14.52
N ASP A 76 -2.21 -6.44 13.65
CA ASP A 76 -3.61 -6.50 14.03
C ASP A 76 -4.31 -7.71 13.36
N PRO A 77 -4.86 -8.65 14.15
CA PRO A 77 -5.48 -9.87 13.63
C PRO A 77 -6.77 -9.62 12.83
N TYR A 78 -7.33 -8.40 12.84
CA TYR A 78 -8.47 -8.05 11.99
C TYR A 78 -8.11 -7.93 10.51
N TYR A 79 -6.82 -7.80 10.18
CA TYR A 79 -6.36 -7.64 8.81
C TYR A 79 -5.64 -8.88 8.29
N THR A 80 -5.86 -9.19 7.02
CA THR A 80 -5.04 -10.14 6.27
C THR A 80 -4.32 -9.40 5.16
N VAL A 81 -2.99 -9.36 5.25
CA VAL A 81 -2.13 -8.71 4.26
C VAL A 81 -2.10 -9.53 2.97
N LEU A 82 -2.24 -8.82 1.84
CA LEU A 82 -2.28 -9.40 0.50
C LEU A 82 -1.02 -9.04 -0.30
N ALA A 83 -0.49 -7.84 -0.11
CA ALA A 83 0.72 -7.37 -0.78
C ALA A 83 1.49 -6.40 0.13
N SER A 84 2.81 -6.33 -0.06
CA SER A 84 3.73 -5.43 0.66
C SER A 84 4.69 -4.71 -0.27
N LEU A 85 5.30 -3.64 0.23
CA LEU A 85 6.43 -2.95 -0.39
C LEU A 85 7.76 -3.49 0.16
N GLU A 86 8.80 -3.53 -0.68
CA GLU A 86 10.19 -3.77 -0.26
C GLU A 86 10.87 -2.52 0.31
N GLU A 87 10.24 -1.35 0.22
CA GLU A 87 10.70 -0.08 0.79
C GLU A 87 12.04 0.42 0.20
N THR A 88 12.25 0.22 -1.11
CA THR A 88 13.52 0.61 -1.77
C THR A 88 13.88 2.08 -1.56
N TYR A 89 12.87 2.96 -1.50
CA TYR A 89 13.03 4.42 -1.32
C TYR A 89 12.13 4.98 -0.21
N ILE A 90 11.77 4.14 0.75
CA ILE A 90 10.99 4.46 1.95
C ILE A 90 11.86 4.03 3.13
N ASP A 91 12.16 4.94 4.05
CA ASP A 91 13.05 4.60 5.16
C ASP A 91 12.75 5.38 6.45
N GLU A 92 13.53 5.06 7.49
CA GLU A 92 13.45 5.69 8.81
C GLU A 92 14.02 7.12 8.83
N LEU A 93 14.75 7.53 7.78
CA LEU A 93 15.52 8.77 7.72
C LEU A 93 14.78 9.90 7.03
N THR A 94 13.48 9.73 6.77
CA THR A 94 12.64 10.79 6.21
C THR A 94 11.98 11.60 7.35
N PRO A 95 12.53 12.77 7.73
CA PRO A 95 11.88 13.64 8.71
C PRO A 95 10.70 14.40 8.07
N PRO A 96 9.66 14.74 8.85
CA PRO A 96 9.54 14.57 10.30
C PRO A 96 8.91 13.24 10.76
N GLU A 97 8.41 12.40 9.84
CA GLU A 97 7.67 11.17 10.19
C GLU A 97 8.25 9.96 9.47
N PRO A 98 8.68 8.91 10.18
CA PRO A 98 9.24 7.73 9.56
C PRO A 98 8.22 7.11 8.61
N GLU A 99 8.67 6.78 7.40
CA GLU A 99 7.85 6.14 6.38
C GLU A 99 7.98 4.61 6.44
N HIS A 100 9.09 4.12 7.00
CA HIS A 100 9.34 2.70 7.24
C HIS A 100 8.27 2.05 8.14
N MET A 101 7.82 0.85 7.77
CA MET A 101 6.81 0.08 8.47
C MET A 101 7.29 -1.33 8.82
N ALA A 102 8.03 -1.47 9.93
CA ALA A 102 8.42 -2.79 10.43
C ALA A 102 7.23 -3.64 10.95
N PRO A 103 7.28 -4.98 10.81
CA PRO A 103 8.34 -5.78 10.17
C PRO A 103 8.16 -5.94 8.65
N LEU A 104 7.05 -5.46 8.12
CA LEU A 104 6.61 -5.58 6.73
C LEU A 104 5.74 -4.37 6.44
N HIS A 105 5.94 -3.72 5.28
CA HIS A 105 5.14 -2.58 4.84
C HIS A 105 3.97 -3.05 3.99
N PRO A 106 2.76 -3.28 4.56
CA PRO A 106 1.63 -3.72 3.76
C PRO A 106 1.14 -2.59 2.87
N ILE A 107 0.80 -2.91 1.62
CA ILE A 107 0.21 -1.95 0.66
C ILE A 107 -1.17 -2.40 0.17
N SER A 108 -1.54 -3.65 0.42
CA SER A 108 -2.91 -4.13 0.22
C SER A 108 -3.28 -5.18 1.25
N TRP A 109 -4.53 -5.14 1.71
CA TRP A 109 -5.06 -6.06 2.70
C TRP A 109 -6.58 -6.08 2.67
N TYR A 110 -7.17 -7.04 3.37
CA TYR A 110 -8.61 -7.06 3.63
C TYR A 110 -8.91 -7.21 5.13
N SER A 111 -10.15 -6.92 5.50
CA SER A 111 -10.72 -7.26 6.81
C SER A 111 -12.12 -7.85 6.66
N ILE A 112 -12.55 -8.59 7.67
CA ILE A 112 -13.95 -8.97 7.86
C ILE A 112 -14.45 -8.23 9.11
N TYR A 113 -15.00 -7.04 8.91
CA TYR A 113 -15.46 -6.19 10.00
C TYR A 113 -16.61 -6.85 10.75
N LYS A 114 -16.34 -7.26 12.00
CA LYS A 114 -17.30 -7.88 12.93
C LYS A 114 -18.08 -9.04 12.33
N ASP A 115 -17.47 -9.80 11.43
CA ASP A 115 -18.12 -10.92 10.73
C ASP A 115 -19.36 -10.54 9.89
N VAL A 116 -19.58 -9.24 9.63
CA VAL A 116 -20.78 -8.74 8.92
C VAL A 116 -20.47 -7.99 7.62
N ALA A 117 -19.23 -7.54 7.42
CA ALA A 117 -18.85 -6.80 6.22
C ALA A 117 -17.43 -7.14 5.79
N ARG A 118 -17.23 -7.23 4.47
CA ARG A 118 -15.93 -7.34 3.84
C ARG A 118 -15.42 -5.95 3.49
N ALA A 119 -14.15 -5.68 3.80
CA ALA A 119 -13.48 -4.47 3.35
C ALA A 119 -12.16 -4.85 2.70
N PHE A 120 -11.90 -4.25 1.54
CA PHE A 120 -10.64 -4.39 0.80
C PHE A 120 -9.98 -3.01 0.73
N TYR A 121 -8.67 -2.98 0.93
CA TYR A 121 -7.86 -1.78 0.82
C TYR A 121 -6.66 -2.05 -0.09
N THR A 122 -6.37 -1.09 -0.96
CA THR A 122 -5.11 -0.99 -1.67
C THR A 122 -4.61 0.45 -1.63
N GLY A 123 -3.35 0.63 -1.27
CA GLY A 123 -2.64 1.91 -1.35
C GLY A 123 -1.99 2.15 -2.70
N MET A 124 -2.16 1.21 -3.64
CA MET A 124 -1.73 1.36 -5.03
C MET A 124 -2.79 2.12 -5.84
N GLY A 125 -2.37 2.83 -6.88
CA GLY A 125 -3.24 3.43 -7.89
C GLY A 125 -3.30 4.96 -7.85
N HIS A 126 -2.24 5.63 -7.40
CA HIS A 126 -2.16 7.09 -7.42
C HIS A 126 -1.97 7.59 -8.86
N THR A 127 -1.19 6.90 -9.69
CA THR A 127 -0.93 7.31 -11.07
C THR A 127 -2.08 6.94 -12.01
N ASN A 128 -2.36 7.80 -13.00
CA ASN A 128 -3.37 7.50 -14.02
C ASN A 128 -3.02 6.25 -14.83
N ASP A 129 -1.73 6.04 -15.11
CA ASP A 129 -1.22 4.91 -15.90
C ASP A 129 -1.62 3.55 -15.29
N SER A 130 -1.72 3.49 -13.96
CA SER A 130 -2.21 2.32 -13.22
C SER A 130 -3.50 1.75 -13.79
N TYR A 131 -4.45 2.61 -14.16
CA TYR A 131 -5.78 2.19 -14.63
C TYR A 131 -5.79 1.74 -16.10
N TYR A 132 -4.63 1.69 -16.75
CA TYR A 132 -4.42 1.08 -18.07
C TYR A 132 -3.59 -0.21 -17.98
N GLU A 133 -3.03 -0.54 -16.81
CA GLU A 133 -2.26 -1.75 -16.59
C GLU A 133 -3.18 -2.94 -16.31
N GLU A 134 -3.05 -4.00 -17.10
CA GLU A 134 -3.88 -5.20 -16.96
C GLU A 134 -3.83 -5.80 -15.55
N TYR A 135 -2.64 -5.87 -14.96
CA TYR A 135 -2.46 -6.41 -13.61
C TYR A 135 -3.13 -5.56 -12.53
N PHE A 136 -3.06 -4.24 -12.62
CA PHE A 136 -3.70 -3.37 -11.64
C PHE A 136 -5.22 -3.38 -11.77
N ILE A 137 -5.75 -3.42 -13.00
CA ILE A 137 -7.19 -3.60 -13.23
C ILE A 137 -7.65 -4.91 -12.59
N LYS A 138 -6.96 -6.04 -12.85
CA LYS A 138 -7.26 -7.34 -12.23
C LYS A 138 -7.21 -7.29 -10.70
N HIS A 139 -6.22 -6.58 -10.13
CA HIS A 139 -6.11 -6.41 -8.69
C HIS A 139 -7.34 -5.73 -8.09
N VAL A 140 -7.75 -4.60 -8.67
CA VAL A 140 -8.92 -3.85 -8.19
C VAL A 140 -10.21 -4.63 -8.44
N THR A 141 -10.38 -5.23 -9.62
CA THR A 141 -11.57 -6.05 -9.95
C THR A 141 -11.70 -7.23 -8.99
N GLY A 142 -10.64 -7.99 -8.74
CA GLY A 142 -10.68 -9.10 -7.80
C GLY A 142 -10.95 -8.66 -6.35
N GLY A 143 -10.49 -7.46 -5.96
CA GLY A 143 -10.85 -6.85 -4.68
C GLY A 143 -12.35 -6.53 -4.58
N LEU A 144 -12.92 -5.97 -5.65
CA LEU A 144 -14.35 -5.66 -5.73
C LEU A 144 -15.23 -6.92 -5.76
N GLU A 145 -14.86 -7.92 -6.53
CA GLU A 145 -15.54 -9.23 -6.58
C GLU A 145 -15.56 -9.88 -5.20
N TRP A 146 -14.42 -9.89 -4.51
CA TRP A 146 -14.33 -10.43 -3.14
C TRP A 146 -15.22 -9.67 -2.15
N VAL A 147 -15.22 -8.33 -2.18
CA VAL A 147 -16.07 -7.52 -1.28
C VAL A 147 -17.56 -7.73 -1.56
N THR A 148 -17.95 -7.86 -2.82
CA THR A 148 -19.35 -7.99 -3.24
C THR A 148 -19.87 -9.44 -3.20
N GLY A 149 -18.98 -10.43 -3.15
CA GLY A 149 -19.34 -11.86 -3.22
C GLY A 149 -19.82 -12.29 -4.60
N ALA A 150 -19.39 -11.58 -5.65
CA ALA A 150 -19.67 -11.90 -7.04
C ALA A 150 -18.85 -13.10 -7.53
#